data_AF-A0A086LDY3-F1
#
_entry.id   AF-A0A086LDY3-F1
#
_cell.length_a   1.000
_cell.length_b   1.000
_cell.length_c   1.000
_cell.angle_alpha   90.00
_cell.angle_beta   90.00
_cell.angle_gamma   90.00
#
_symmetry.space_group_name_H-M   'P 1'
#
loop_
_entity.id
_entity.type
_entity.pdbx_description
1 polymer ?
#
loop_
_entity_poly.entity_id
_entity_poly.type
_entity_poly.pdbx_seq_one_letter_code
_entity_poly.pdbx_strand_id
1 'polypeptide(L)'
;MSPAGSALRERLRCFPALLSCCSVVFFDSWSKESLSEVARDFFSAQASATQDAPASSSEVPFEDKVSGESESVWEEVQTASGENESLFEKRSRAAGEREDVEANAQRRAYLCVQMHQSAIETSKAFLTQLNRPVYVTPKCFLDLIGLVVKLKNERQDALQRQRSLLSAGLTRLHRTNAQVEKLREELEQLKPVLETKKIESEQLLATVESDRAAACSEQERVAAERRLVMDQQQEVSLLQSDAQKDVDTAMPALEAALASLDALDKKDLTEMKSFAKPPPLVVATMEVVNLLLGEKADWDTARKLTNDRDPRAASHMRNLICA
;
A
#
# COMPACT_ATOMS: atom_id res chain seq x y z
N MET A 1 32.68 48.67 54.60
CA MET A 1 33.72 49.57 54.05
C MET A 1 34.94 48.73 53.73
N SER A 2 35.59 48.92 52.58
CA SER A 2 36.80 48.16 52.26
C SER A 2 38.01 48.72 53.03
N PRO A 3 38.87 47.87 53.61
CA PRO A 3 40.17 48.30 54.14
C PRO A 3 41.16 48.70 53.03
N ALA A 4 40.86 48.36 51.77
CA ALA A 4 41.65 48.81 50.63
C ALA A 4 41.42 50.31 50.38
N GLY A 5 42.47 51.12 50.51
CA GLY A 5 42.47 52.57 50.27
C GLY A 5 42.61 53.45 51.53
N SER A 6 42.39 54.76 51.38
CA SER A 6 42.42 55.74 52.48
C SER A 6 41.02 56.12 53.01
N ALA A 7 39.97 55.93 52.20
CA ALA A 7 38.60 56.36 52.51
C ALA A 7 38.06 55.82 53.86
N LEU A 8 38.35 54.56 54.20
CA LEU A 8 37.97 54.01 55.50
C LEU A 8 38.70 54.74 56.64
N ARG A 9 40.01 54.98 56.52
CA ARG A 9 40.82 55.64 57.55
C ARG A 9 40.40 57.09 57.75
N GLU A 10 40.14 57.82 56.67
CA GLU A 10 39.61 59.18 56.71
C GLU A 10 38.26 59.22 57.41
N ARG A 11 37.35 58.28 57.09
CA ARG A 11 36.02 58.24 57.68
C ARG A 11 36.02 57.86 59.16
N LEU A 12 36.90 56.95 59.58
CA LEU A 12 37.06 56.62 61.00
C LEU A 12 37.62 57.80 61.82
N ARG A 13 38.46 58.65 61.22
CA ARG A 13 38.94 59.90 61.86
C ARG A 13 37.84 60.96 61.98
N CYS A 14 36.99 61.08 60.97
CA CYS A 14 35.88 62.05 60.99
C CYS A 14 34.72 61.62 61.90
N PHE A 15 34.54 60.31 62.14
CA PHE A 15 33.39 59.76 62.88
C PHE A 15 33.84 58.72 63.93
N PRO A 16 34.32 59.14 65.12
CA PRO A 16 34.80 58.23 66.17
C PRO A 16 33.70 57.31 66.73
N ALA A 17 32.43 57.71 66.61
CA ALA A 17 31.27 56.90 67.00
C ALA A 17 31.21 55.52 66.29
N LEU A 18 31.79 55.42 65.08
CA LEU A 18 31.85 54.17 64.31
C LEU A 18 32.75 53.11 64.95
N LEU A 19 33.69 53.51 65.82
CA LEU A 19 34.54 52.59 66.57
C LEU A 19 34.02 52.36 67.99
N SER A 20 33.41 53.37 68.61
CA SER A 20 32.93 53.27 69.99
C SER A 20 31.59 52.56 70.13
N CYS A 21 30.69 52.68 69.14
CA CYS A 21 29.31 52.20 69.24
C CYS A 21 28.99 51.04 68.28
N CYS A 22 29.94 50.59 67.46
CA CYS A 22 29.75 49.49 66.52
C CYS A 22 30.76 48.37 66.80
N SER A 23 30.32 47.12 66.69
CA SER A 23 31.20 45.96 66.67
C SER A 23 31.87 45.83 65.30
N VAL A 24 33.20 45.84 65.28
CA VAL A 24 33.95 45.65 64.03
C VAL A 24 34.00 44.17 63.69
N VAL A 25 33.45 43.80 62.53
CA VAL A 25 33.56 42.46 61.95
C VAL A 25 34.51 42.54 60.77
N PHE A 26 35.61 41.77 60.83
CA PHE A 26 36.58 41.67 59.75
C PHE A 26 36.18 40.55 58.80
N PHE A 27 36.06 40.88 57.52
CA PHE A 27 35.97 39.90 56.44
C PHE A 27 37.33 39.81 55.77
N ASP A 28 37.98 38.65 55.88
CA ASP A 28 39.22 38.39 55.17
C ASP A 28 38.93 38.00 53.71
N SER A 29 39.97 38.03 52.91
CA SER A 29 40.02 37.33 51.64
C SER A 29 39.66 35.86 51.80
N TRP A 30 39.00 35.30 50.79
CA TRP A 30 38.60 33.89 50.84
C TRP A 30 39.83 32.98 50.89
N SER A 31 39.85 32.06 51.85
CA SER A 31 40.92 31.07 51.98
C SER A 31 40.87 30.07 50.82
N LYS A 32 41.97 29.33 50.62
CA LYS A 32 42.04 28.28 49.59
C LYS A 32 40.95 27.22 49.82
N GLU A 33 40.67 26.91 51.08
CA GLU A 33 39.68 25.94 51.50
C GLU A 33 38.26 26.43 51.18
N SER A 34 37.93 27.69 51.55
CA SER A 34 36.63 28.27 51.23
C SER A 34 36.37 28.36 49.73
N LEU A 35 37.39 28.71 48.94
CA LEU A 35 37.29 28.70 47.48
C LEU A 35 37.03 27.28 46.93
N SER A 36 37.66 26.26 47.51
CA SER A 36 37.50 24.88 47.09
C SER A 36 36.11 24.33 47.40
N GLU A 37 35.54 24.68 48.57
CA GLU A 37 34.18 24.27 48.96
C GLU A 37 33.13 24.89 48.05
N VAL A 38 33.21 26.22 47.84
CA VAL A 38 32.27 26.93 46.95
C VAL A 38 32.33 26.37 45.53
N ALA A 39 33.53 26.10 45.02
CA ALA A 39 33.67 25.50 43.70
C ALA A 39 33.16 24.06 43.65
N ARG A 40 33.42 23.25 44.68
CA ARG A 40 32.91 21.87 44.78
C ARG A 40 31.39 21.84 44.77
N ASP A 41 30.75 22.66 45.59
CA ASP A 41 29.29 22.75 45.67
C ASP A 41 28.67 23.24 44.35
N PHE A 42 29.33 24.19 43.68
CA PHE A 42 28.88 24.65 42.37
C PHE A 42 28.96 23.55 41.30
N PHE A 43 30.08 22.81 41.26
CA PHE A 43 30.28 21.74 40.28
C PHE A 43 29.48 20.47 40.59
N SER A 44 29.16 20.19 41.85
CA SER A 44 28.29 19.07 42.24
C SER A 44 26.82 19.37 41.91
N ALA A 45 26.35 20.59 42.17
CA ALA A 45 25.00 21.02 41.79
C ALA A 45 24.78 20.90 40.26
N GLN A 46 25.78 21.28 39.46
CA GLN A 46 25.73 21.13 37.99
C GLN A 46 25.73 19.66 37.52
N ALA A 47 26.39 18.76 38.26
CA ALA A 47 26.42 17.34 37.92
C ALA A 47 25.04 16.71 38.03
N SER A 48 24.26 17.07 39.05
CA SER A 48 22.87 16.61 39.21
C SER A 48 21.95 17.11 38.09
N ALA A 49 22.07 18.39 37.70
CA ALA A 49 21.23 18.98 36.65
C ALA A 49 21.43 18.36 35.24
N THR A 50 22.59 17.76 34.98
CA THR A 50 22.87 17.12 33.68
C THR A 50 22.31 15.69 33.60
N GLN A 51 22.04 15.04 34.75
CA GLN A 51 21.47 13.68 34.80
C GLN A 51 19.94 13.67 34.59
N ASP A 52 19.26 14.77 34.89
CA ASP A 52 17.80 14.92 34.74
C ASP A 52 17.37 15.52 33.39
N ALA A 53 18.31 15.89 32.52
CA ALA A 53 17.98 16.17 31.14
C ALA A 53 17.69 14.81 30.48
N PRO A 54 16.42 14.46 30.17
CA PRO A 54 16.17 13.27 29.38
C PRO A 54 17.02 13.45 28.13
N ALA A 55 17.86 12.46 27.82
CA ALA A 55 18.52 12.38 26.54
C ALA A 55 17.45 12.75 25.53
N SER A 56 17.54 13.96 24.95
CA SER A 56 16.48 14.47 24.13
C SER A 56 16.48 13.56 22.93
N SER A 57 15.58 12.60 22.97
CA SER A 57 15.06 11.85 21.86
C SER A 57 14.39 12.87 20.96
N SER A 58 15.20 13.73 20.32
CA SER A 58 14.93 14.14 18.96
C SER A 58 15.28 12.94 18.07
N GLU A 59 14.60 11.82 18.32
CA GLU A 59 14.23 10.94 17.23
C GLU A 59 13.33 11.83 16.38
N VAL A 60 13.91 12.41 15.32
CA VAL A 60 13.10 13.01 14.29
C VAL A 60 12.34 11.83 13.69
N PRO A 61 11.00 11.75 13.83
CA PRO A 61 10.25 10.70 13.18
C PRO A 61 10.30 11.01 11.69
N PHE A 62 11.25 10.39 10.98
CA PHE A 62 11.13 10.26 9.54
C PHE A 62 10.28 9.03 9.32
N GLU A 63 8.97 9.25 9.17
CA GLU A 63 8.02 8.21 8.76
C GLU A 63 8.34 7.78 7.33
N ASP A 64 9.19 6.75 7.19
CA ASP A 64 9.12 5.87 6.04
C ASP A 64 8.12 4.76 6.39
N LYS A 65 6.90 4.90 5.85
CA LYS A 65 5.96 3.79 5.73
C LYS A 65 6.56 2.73 4.81
N VAL A 66 7.43 1.90 5.37
CA VAL A 66 7.69 0.56 4.84
C VAL A 66 7.19 -0.41 5.89
N SER A 67 5.98 -0.89 5.60
CA SER A 67 5.26 -1.93 6.31
C SER A 67 6.13 -3.15 6.60
N GLY A 68 6.04 -3.64 7.84
CA GLY A 68 6.28 -5.03 8.19
C GLY A 68 7.74 -5.39 8.48
N GLU A 69 7.99 -5.78 9.72
CA GLU A 69 9.07 -6.69 10.13
C GLU A 69 10.50 -6.14 10.07
N SER A 70 10.92 -5.44 11.14
CA SER A 70 12.29 -5.58 11.72
C SER A 70 12.52 -4.69 12.94
N GLU A 71 11.60 -4.68 13.91
CA GLU A 71 11.93 -4.14 15.25
C GLU A 71 12.61 -5.19 16.15
N SER A 72 12.65 -6.47 15.77
CA SER A 72 13.13 -7.56 16.64
C SER A 72 14.64 -7.83 16.62
N VAL A 73 15.42 -7.21 15.73
CA VAL A 73 16.85 -7.57 15.54
C VAL A 73 17.79 -6.81 16.51
N TRP A 74 17.34 -5.69 17.08
CA TRP A 74 18.19 -4.83 17.91
C TRP A 74 18.15 -5.14 19.40
N GLU A 75 17.16 -5.91 19.87
CA GLU A 75 17.11 -6.36 21.26
C GLU A 75 18.10 -7.51 21.50
N GLU A 76 18.29 -8.42 20.54
CA GLU A 76 19.19 -9.58 20.66
C GLU A 76 20.69 -9.24 20.61
N VAL A 77 21.11 -8.20 19.86
CA VAL A 77 22.53 -7.80 19.79
C VAL A 77 22.98 -7.10 21.08
N GLN A 78 22.05 -6.48 21.83
CA GLN A 78 22.36 -5.84 23.11
C GLN A 78 22.27 -6.83 24.29
N THR A 79 21.37 -7.81 24.24
CA THR A 79 21.23 -8.81 25.32
C THR A 79 22.33 -9.86 25.32
N ALA A 80 22.85 -10.28 24.15
CA ALA A 80 23.87 -11.34 24.07
C ALA A 80 25.22 -11.00 24.75
N SER A 81 25.53 -9.73 24.99
CA SER A 81 26.75 -9.29 25.70
C SER A 81 26.50 -8.91 27.18
N GLY A 82 25.24 -8.77 27.60
CA GLY A 82 24.86 -8.14 28.87
C GLY A 82 24.21 -9.05 29.92
N GLU A 83 23.90 -10.31 29.59
CA GLU A 83 23.04 -11.15 30.44
C GLU A 83 23.71 -11.79 31.66
N ASN A 84 25.02 -11.70 31.82
CA ASN A 84 25.72 -12.22 33.02
C ASN A 84 26.50 -11.14 33.79
N GLU A 85 26.01 -9.90 33.79
CA GLU A 85 26.55 -8.88 34.68
C GLU A 85 25.74 -8.85 35.98
N SER A 86 26.35 -9.34 37.08
CA SER A 86 25.66 -9.46 38.36
C SER A 86 25.17 -8.09 38.84
N LEU A 87 24.06 -8.07 39.60
CA LEU A 87 23.58 -6.85 40.26
C LEU A 87 24.67 -6.16 41.10
N PHE A 88 25.64 -6.93 41.57
CA PHE A 88 26.81 -6.45 42.29
C PHE A 88 27.82 -5.75 41.35
N GLU A 89 28.12 -6.30 40.17
CA GLU A 89 28.92 -5.61 39.13
C GLU A 89 28.24 -4.30 38.68
N LYS A 90 26.92 -4.32 38.46
CA LYS A 90 26.20 -3.10 38.08
C LYS A 90 26.26 -2.05 39.18
N ARG A 91 26.18 -2.47 40.45
CA ARG A 91 26.25 -1.57 41.61
C ARG A 91 27.67 -1.08 41.90
N SER A 92 28.69 -1.91 41.67
CA SER A 92 30.10 -1.51 41.80
C SER A 92 30.54 -0.60 40.65
N ARG A 93 30.04 -0.82 39.43
CA ARG A 93 30.25 0.06 38.27
C ARG A 93 29.56 1.40 38.45
N ALA A 94 28.30 1.41 38.90
CA ALA A 94 27.58 2.63 39.25
C ALA A 94 28.21 3.38 40.45
N ALA A 95 28.82 2.66 41.40
CA ALA A 95 29.61 3.27 42.47
C ALA A 95 30.91 3.88 41.94
N GLY A 96 31.63 3.18 41.07
CA GLY A 96 32.84 3.69 40.40
C GLY A 96 32.55 4.93 39.55
N GLU A 97 31.47 4.93 38.77
CA GLU A 97 31.04 6.09 37.97
C GLU A 97 30.70 7.31 38.85
N ARG A 98 30.12 7.10 40.04
CA ARG A 98 29.83 8.19 40.99
C ARG A 98 31.10 8.74 41.62
N GLU A 99 32.02 7.87 42.02
CA GLU A 99 33.34 8.26 42.54
C GLU A 99 34.14 9.04 41.49
N ASP A 100 34.09 8.62 40.23
CA ASP A 100 34.74 9.31 39.11
C ASP A 100 34.12 10.70 38.86
N VAL A 101 32.80 10.84 38.96
CA VAL A 101 32.10 12.13 38.79
C VAL A 101 32.49 13.11 39.89
N GLU A 102 32.54 12.65 41.15
CA GLU A 102 32.91 13.49 42.29
C GLU A 102 34.41 13.84 42.26
N ALA A 103 35.29 12.88 41.95
CA ALA A 103 36.72 13.13 41.75
C ALA A 103 36.96 14.14 40.62
N ASN A 104 36.20 14.06 39.53
CA ASN A 104 36.29 15.02 38.43
C ASN A 104 35.76 16.40 38.82
N ALA A 105 34.73 16.49 39.65
CA ALA A 105 34.26 17.76 40.20
C ALA A 105 35.33 18.40 41.11
N GLN A 106 35.99 17.60 41.95
CA GLN A 106 37.09 18.05 42.80
C GLN A 106 38.29 18.55 41.98
N ARG A 107 38.67 17.85 40.90
CA ARG A 107 39.74 18.30 39.98
C ARG A 107 39.41 19.65 39.34
N ARG A 108 38.17 19.84 38.87
CA ARG A 108 37.72 21.13 38.29
C ARG A 108 37.74 22.26 39.33
N ALA A 109 37.28 21.97 40.54
CA ALA A 109 37.32 22.92 41.65
C ALA A 109 38.76 23.34 41.95
N TYR A 110 39.67 22.38 42.12
CA TYR A 110 41.09 22.64 42.34
C TYR A 110 41.72 23.53 41.26
N LEU A 111 41.47 23.25 39.98
CA LEU A 111 41.98 24.05 38.86
C LEU A 111 41.49 25.50 38.91
N CYS A 112 40.20 25.73 39.18
CA CYS A 112 39.65 27.08 39.30
C CYS A 112 40.30 27.85 40.46
N VAL A 113 40.53 27.17 41.59
CA VAL A 113 41.19 27.74 42.77
C VAL A 113 42.63 28.13 42.46
N GLN A 114 43.39 27.27 41.78
CA GLN A 114 44.76 27.57 41.34
C GLN A 114 44.82 28.76 40.40
N MET A 115 43.90 28.83 39.42
CA MET A 115 43.84 29.94 38.47
C MET A 115 43.52 31.27 39.17
N HIS A 116 42.62 31.26 40.15
CA HIS A 116 42.31 32.43 40.95
C HIS A 116 43.49 32.88 41.82
N GLN A 117 44.22 31.94 42.43
CA GLN A 117 45.42 32.25 43.23
C GLN A 117 46.53 32.83 42.37
N SER A 118 46.77 32.25 41.19
CA SER A 118 47.72 32.79 40.22
C SER A 118 47.35 34.21 39.79
N ALA A 119 46.06 34.51 39.60
CA ALA A 119 45.59 35.86 39.33
C ALA A 119 45.87 36.83 40.51
N ILE A 120 45.72 36.37 41.76
CA ILE A 120 46.06 37.17 42.95
C ILE A 120 47.57 37.44 43.00
N GLU A 121 48.42 36.43 42.77
CA GLU A 121 49.87 36.58 42.78
C GLU A 121 50.37 37.52 41.67
N THR A 122 49.84 37.37 40.45
CA THR A 122 50.16 38.25 39.33
C THR A 122 49.67 39.68 39.57
N SER A 123 48.52 39.89 40.22
CA SER A 123 48.06 41.23 40.59
C SER A 123 49.03 41.95 41.55
N LYS A 124 49.66 41.21 42.48
CA LYS A 124 50.68 41.75 43.38
C LYS A 124 51.95 42.12 42.61
N ALA A 125 52.40 41.25 41.70
CA ALA A 125 53.54 41.54 40.85
C ALA A 125 53.31 42.75 39.93
N PHE A 126 52.08 42.92 39.43
CA PHE A 126 51.70 44.06 38.59
C PHE A 126 51.75 45.38 39.38
N LEU A 127 51.31 45.35 40.64
CA LEU A 127 51.41 46.51 41.53
C LEU A 127 52.87 46.88 41.79
N THR A 128 53.75 45.91 42.06
CA THR A 128 55.17 46.21 42.36
C THR A 128 55.94 46.70 41.14
N GLN A 129 55.65 46.18 39.94
CA GLN A 129 56.37 46.52 38.72
C GLN A 129 55.86 47.80 38.05
N LEU A 130 54.54 47.99 37.99
CA LEU A 130 53.91 49.05 37.19
C LEU A 130 53.20 50.10 38.04
N ASN A 131 53.18 49.96 39.37
CA ASN A 131 52.44 50.83 40.31
C ASN A 131 50.96 51.00 39.95
N ARG A 132 50.37 49.99 39.28
CA ARG A 132 48.96 49.98 38.92
C ARG A 132 48.22 48.97 39.80
N PRO A 133 47.30 49.40 40.67
CA PRO A 133 46.53 48.47 41.50
C PRO A 133 45.45 47.77 40.68
N VAL A 134 45.41 46.44 40.74
CA VAL A 134 44.34 45.60 40.19
C VAL A 134 43.75 44.79 41.34
N TYR A 135 42.41 44.78 41.43
CA TYR A 135 41.70 44.10 42.52
C TYR A 135 41.07 42.81 42.04
N VAL A 136 41.53 41.69 42.60
CA VAL A 136 40.90 40.39 42.42
C VAL A 136 39.93 40.16 43.57
N THR A 137 38.63 40.07 43.27
CA THR A 137 37.56 39.90 44.28
C THR A 137 36.91 38.53 44.15
N PRO A 138 36.19 38.03 45.18
CA PRO A 138 35.43 36.78 45.08
C PRO A 138 34.41 36.76 43.93
N LYS A 139 33.90 37.92 43.51
CA LYS A 139 33.06 38.04 42.32
C LYS A 139 33.78 37.55 41.05
N CYS A 140 35.06 37.89 40.88
CA CYS A 140 35.86 37.42 39.75
C CYS A 140 36.01 35.89 39.75
N PHE A 141 36.00 35.25 40.92
CA PHE A 141 36.02 33.79 41.06
C PHE A 141 34.69 33.15 40.65
N LEU A 142 33.55 33.72 41.07
CA LEU A 142 32.23 33.24 40.66
C LEU A 142 31.99 33.43 39.16
N ASP A 143 32.43 34.56 38.61
CA ASP A 143 32.37 34.83 37.17
C ASP A 143 33.26 33.83 36.39
N LEU A 144 34.44 33.48 36.90
CA LEU A 144 35.31 32.43 36.35
C LEU A 144 34.62 31.06 36.32
N ILE A 145 34.04 30.62 37.45
CA ILE A 145 33.32 29.33 37.52
C ILE A 145 32.15 29.32 36.54
N GLY A 146 31.36 30.40 36.50
CA GLY A 146 30.25 30.53 35.56
C GLY A 146 30.69 30.45 34.09
N LEU A 147 31.81 31.08 33.75
CA LEU A 147 32.38 31.03 32.40
C LEU A 147 32.88 29.62 32.04
N VAL A 148 33.59 28.94 32.96
CA VAL A 148 34.05 27.56 32.75
C VAL A 148 32.87 26.62 32.47
N VAL A 149 31.77 26.78 33.20
CA VAL A 149 30.56 25.97 33.03
C VAL A 149 29.88 26.25 31.68
N LYS A 150 29.73 27.52 31.31
CA LYS A 150 29.17 27.90 30.00
C LYS A 150 29.96 27.29 28.84
N LEU A 151 31.28 27.48 28.82
CA LEU A 151 32.15 26.96 27.77
C LEU A 151 32.14 25.43 27.71
N LYS A 152 32.10 24.77 28.88
CA LYS A 152 31.99 23.32 28.95
C LYS A 152 30.68 22.83 28.31
N ASN A 153 29.55 23.44 28.65
CA ASN A 153 28.25 23.03 28.14
C ASN A 153 28.16 23.24 26.63
N GLU A 154 28.58 24.40 26.13
CA GLU A 154 28.65 24.67 24.68
C GLU A 154 29.51 23.62 23.94
N ARG A 155 30.67 23.27 24.52
CA ARG A 155 31.56 22.26 23.95
C ARG A 155 30.95 20.86 23.99
N GLN A 156 30.28 20.50 25.09
CA GLN A 156 29.57 19.23 25.24
C GLN A 156 28.42 19.12 24.24
N ASP A 157 27.63 20.17 24.06
CA ASP A 157 26.53 20.19 23.09
C ASP A 157 27.04 20.04 21.64
N ALA A 158 28.15 20.71 21.30
CA ALA A 158 28.76 20.56 19.98
C ALA A 158 29.22 19.12 19.71
N LEU A 159 29.87 18.49 20.70
CA LEU A 159 30.29 17.09 20.61
C LEU A 159 29.10 16.14 20.58
N GLN A 160 28.05 16.41 21.35
CA GLN A 160 26.84 15.59 21.39
C GLN A 160 26.11 15.62 20.05
N ARG A 161 26.04 16.78 19.38
CA ARG A 161 25.49 16.90 18.02
C ARG A 161 26.31 16.10 16.98
N GLN A 162 27.63 16.13 17.08
CA GLN A 162 28.49 15.31 16.22
C GLN A 162 28.29 13.82 16.47
N ARG A 163 28.19 13.42 17.74
CA ARG A 163 27.90 12.04 18.15
C ARG A 163 26.54 11.57 17.62
N SER A 164 25.48 12.37 17.79
CA SER A 164 24.13 12.01 17.35
C SER A 164 24.04 11.91 15.83
N LEU A 165 24.74 12.77 15.10
CA LEU A 165 24.82 12.70 13.64
C LEU A 165 25.51 11.40 13.18
N LEU A 166 26.66 11.08 13.77
CA LEU A 166 27.41 9.87 13.43
C LEU A 166 26.64 8.61 13.81
N SER A 167 25.99 8.58 14.98
CA SER A 167 25.17 7.44 15.39
C SER A 167 23.99 7.23 14.44
N ALA A 168 23.27 8.29 14.07
CA ALA A 168 22.16 8.19 13.11
C ALA A 168 22.64 7.70 11.73
N GLY A 169 23.79 8.20 11.25
CA GLY A 169 24.41 7.72 10.01
C GLY A 169 24.79 6.23 10.08
N LEU A 170 25.39 5.80 11.19
CA LEU A 170 25.77 4.41 11.43
C LEU A 170 24.54 3.49 11.45
N THR A 171 23.47 3.88 12.16
CA THR A 171 22.21 3.12 12.19
C THR A 171 21.63 2.95 10.79
N ARG A 172 21.63 4.01 9.97
CA ARG A 172 21.18 3.93 8.58
C ARG A 172 22.01 2.96 7.75
N LEU A 173 23.34 3.04 7.85
CA LEU A 173 24.25 2.13 7.14
C LEU A 173 24.05 0.67 7.55
N HIS A 174 23.85 0.41 8.84
CA HIS A 174 23.55 -0.95 9.31
C HIS A 174 22.21 -1.45 8.77
N ARG A 175 21.16 -0.62 8.79
CA ARG A 175 19.85 -0.98 8.22
C ARG A 175 19.95 -1.29 6.72
N THR A 176 20.63 -0.45 5.94
CA THR A 176 20.79 -0.67 4.50
C THR A 176 21.62 -1.91 4.21
N ASN A 177 22.69 -2.15 4.97
CA ASN A 177 23.49 -3.37 4.81
C ASN A 177 22.65 -4.62 5.10
N ALA A 178 21.83 -4.61 6.16
CA ALA A 178 20.93 -5.71 6.44
C ALA A 178 19.91 -5.96 5.31
N GLN A 179 19.38 -4.90 4.70
CA GLN A 179 18.49 -5.02 3.54
C GLN A 179 19.21 -5.57 2.30
N VAL A 180 20.45 -5.12 2.04
CA VAL A 180 21.26 -5.62 0.92
C VAL A 180 21.58 -7.11 1.08
N GLU A 181 21.87 -7.59 2.29
CA GLU A 181 22.07 -9.02 2.54
C GLU A 181 20.80 -9.83 2.25
N LYS A 182 19.62 -9.37 2.70
CA LYS A 182 18.33 -10.00 2.35
C LYS A 182 18.11 -10.08 0.83
N LEU A 183 18.34 -8.98 0.11
CA LEU A 183 18.19 -8.95 -1.35
C LEU A 183 19.19 -9.88 -2.06
N ARG A 184 20.41 -10.03 -1.52
CA ARG A 184 21.39 -10.98 -2.06
C ARG A 184 20.91 -12.42 -1.90
N GLU A 185 20.36 -12.76 -0.74
CA GLU A 185 19.78 -14.08 -0.48
C GLU A 185 18.60 -14.37 -1.43
N GLU A 186 17.68 -13.42 -1.61
CA GLU A 186 16.55 -13.55 -2.56
C GLU A 186 17.03 -13.76 -4.00
N LEU A 187 18.06 -13.02 -4.44
CA LEU A 187 18.65 -13.20 -5.77
C LEU A 187 19.30 -14.59 -5.91
N GLU A 188 19.99 -15.09 -4.89
CA GLU A 188 20.58 -16.43 -4.88
C GLU A 188 19.49 -17.51 -5.04
N GLN A 189 18.36 -17.34 -4.37
CA GLN A 189 17.21 -18.25 -4.42
C GLN A 189 16.47 -18.20 -5.76
N LEU A 190 16.36 -17.03 -6.39
CA LEU A 190 15.64 -16.85 -7.66
C LEU A 190 16.40 -17.35 -8.89
N LYS A 191 17.75 -17.36 -8.86
CA LYS A 191 18.58 -17.88 -9.96
C LYS A 191 18.17 -19.28 -10.46
N PRO A 192 18.09 -20.33 -9.61
CA PRO A 192 17.69 -21.66 -10.09
C PRO A 192 16.25 -21.72 -10.60
N VAL A 193 15.33 -20.93 -10.01
CA VAL A 193 13.92 -20.88 -10.44
C VAL A 193 13.79 -20.27 -11.83
N LEU A 194 14.60 -19.26 -12.16
CA LEU A 194 14.63 -18.67 -13.49
C LEU A 194 15.11 -19.67 -14.54
N GLU A 195 16.17 -20.44 -14.24
CA GLU A 195 16.66 -21.47 -15.15
C GLU A 195 15.63 -22.59 -15.36
N THR A 196 14.96 -23.06 -14.31
CA THR A 196 13.89 -24.07 -14.47
C THR A 196 12.71 -23.53 -15.26
N LYS A 197 12.26 -22.30 -14.99
CA LYS A 197 11.15 -21.66 -15.72
C LYS A 197 11.50 -21.35 -17.17
N LYS A 198 12.77 -21.03 -17.45
CA LYS A 198 13.27 -20.87 -18.82
C LYS A 198 13.18 -22.19 -19.59
N ILE A 199 13.65 -23.29 -19.00
CA ILE A 199 13.55 -24.63 -19.59
C ILE A 199 12.08 -25.03 -19.81
N GLU A 200 11.22 -24.82 -18.81
CA GLU A 200 9.78 -25.09 -18.94
C GLU A 200 9.12 -24.24 -20.05
N SER A 201 9.50 -22.96 -20.16
CA SER A 201 8.99 -22.08 -21.21
C SER A 201 9.47 -22.49 -22.60
N GLU A 202 10.73 -22.92 -22.73
CA GLU A 202 11.29 -23.45 -23.99
C GLU A 202 10.58 -24.75 -24.40
N GLN A 203 10.30 -25.65 -23.45
CA GLN A 203 9.51 -26.86 -23.68
C GLN A 203 8.07 -26.55 -24.12
N LEU A 204 7.41 -25.61 -23.45
CA LEU A 204 6.05 -25.20 -23.81
C LEU A 204 6.02 -24.58 -25.22
N LEU A 205 7.00 -23.74 -25.55
CA LEU A 205 7.14 -23.17 -26.90
C LEU A 205 7.24 -24.26 -27.96
N ALA A 206 8.05 -25.29 -27.73
CA ALA A 206 8.17 -26.42 -28.64
C ALA A 206 6.85 -27.19 -28.81
N THR A 207 6.08 -27.39 -27.73
CA THR A 207 4.75 -28.03 -27.83
C THR A 207 3.75 -27.17 -28.62
N VAL A 208 3.74 -25.86 -28.39
CA VAL A 208 2.85 -24.93 -29.11
C VAL A 208 3.22 -24.86 -30.59
N GLU A 209 4.50 -24.90 -30.94
CA GLU A 209 4.93 -24.96 -32.35
C GLU A 209 4.46 -26.25 -33.03
N SER A 210 4.59 -27.40 -32.34
CA SER A 210 4.07 -28.69 -32.83
C SER A 210 2.55 -28.67 -32.99
N ASP A 211 1.82 -28.19 -31.99
CA ASP A 211 0.36 -28.11 -32.01
C ASP A 211 -0.14 -27.11 -33.05
N ARG A 212 0.57 -25.99 -33.26
CA ARG A 212 0.28 -25.03 -34.32
C ARG A 212 0.47 -25.65 -35.70
N ALA A 213 1.52 -26.46 -35.90
CA ALA A 213 1.73 -27.17 -37.15
C ALA A 213 0.60 -28.19 -37.42
N ALA A 214 0.21 -28.97 -36.41
CA ALA A 214 -0.91 -29.91 -36.50
C ALA A 214 -2.24 -29.19 -36.78
N ALA A 215 -2.54 -28.11 -36.06
CA ALA A 215 -3.75 -27.31 -36.24
C ALA A 215 -3.80 -26.63 -37.62
N CYS A 216 -2.66 -26.16 -38.15
CA CYS A 216 -2.60 -25.59 -39.50
C CYS A 216 -2.94 -26.65 -40.56
N SER A 217 -2.38 -27.86 -40.43
CA SER A 217 -2.67 -28.97 -41.35
C SER A 217 -4.14 -29.40 -41.30
N GLU A 218 -4.74 -29.43 -40.11
CA GLU A 218 -6.14 -29.77 -39.93
C GLU A 218 -7.07 -28.63 -40.39
N GLN A 219 -6.67 -27.37 -40.18
CA GLN A 219 -7.41 -26.21 -40.67
C GLN A 219 -7.46 -26.18 -42.19
N GLU A 220 -6.39 -26.56 -42.88
CA GLU A 220 -6.38 -26.74 -44.34
C GLU A 220 -7.37 -27.83 -44.78
N ARG A 221 -7.40 -28.97 -44.08
CA ARG A 221 -8.34 -30.07 -44.34
C ARG A 221 -9.80 -29.62 -44.16
N VAL A 222 -10.11 -28.98 -43.04
CA VAL A 222 -11.46 -28.49 -42.73
C VAL A 222 -11.89 -27.36 -43.67
N ALA A 223 -10.97 -26.47 -44.08
CA ALA A 223 -11.28 -25.42 -45.05
C ALA A 223 -11.64 -26.01 -46.43
N ALA A 224 -10.94 -27.05 -46.87
CA ALA A 224 -11.27 -27.77 -48.10
C ALA A 224 -12.65 -28.44 -48.03
N GLU A 225 -12.94 -29.14 -46.92
CA GLU A 225 -14.25 -29.78 -46.71
C GLU A 225 -15.39 -28.77 -46.60
N ARG A 226 -15.18 -27.68 -45.86
CA ARG A 226 -16.18 -26.60 -45.72
C ARG A 226 -16.54 -25.99 -47.06
N ARG A 227 -15.57 -25.81 -47.97
CA ARG A 227 -15.85 -25.31 -49.32
C ARG A 227 -16.79 -26.23 -50.08
N LEU A 228 -16.54 -27.55 -50.03
CA LEU A 228 -17.41 -28.54 -50.68
C LEU A 228 -18.82 -28.52 -50.08
N VAL A 229 -18.93 -28.44 -48.77
CA VAL A 229 -20.24 -28.36 -48.08
C VAL A 229 -20.98 -27.07 -48.45
N MET A 230 -20.28 -25.94 -48.58
CA MET A 230 -20.90 -24.67 -49.02
C MET A 230 -21.42 -24.76 -50.45
N ASP A 231 -20.65 -25.38 -51.36
CA ASP A 231 -21.07 -25.58 -52.75
C ASP A 231 -22.32 -26.48 -52.82
N GLN A 232 -22.34 -27.58 -52.05
CA GLN A 232 -23.51 -28.47 -51.93
C GLN A 232 -24.72 -27.77 -51.29
N GLN A 233 -24.49 -26.97 -50.25
CA GLN A 233 -25.56 -26.19 -49.59
C GLN A 233 -26.17 -25.17 -50.55
N GLN A 234 -25.36 -24.52 -51.39
CA GLN A 234 -25.84 -23.58 -52.39
C GLN A 234 -26.69 -24.28 -53.46
N GLU A 235 -26.27 -25.46 -53.92
CA GLU A 235 -27.03 -26.26 -54.88
C GLU A 235 -28.40 -26.68 -54.33
N VAL A 236 -28.44 -27.20 -53.10
CA VAL A 236 -29.70 -27.58 -52.44
C VAL A 236 -30.60 -26.37 -52.20
N SER A 237 -30.03 -25.21 -51.85
CA SER A 237 -30.77 -23.97 -51.65
C SER A 237 -31.43 -23.46 -52.93
N LEU A 238 -30.74 -23.55 -54.08
CA LEU A 238 -31.31 -23.18 -55.37
C LEU A 238 -32.49 -24.09 -55.72
N LEU A 239 -32.31 -25.41 -55.59
CA LEU A 239 -33.38 -26.38 -55.84
C LEU A 239 -34.56 -26.18 -54.89
N GLN A 240 -34.30 -25.92 -53.61
CA GLN A 240 -35.33 -25.58 -52.63
C GLN A 240 -36.07 -24.30 -53.01
N SER A 241 -35.36 -23.28 -53.48
CA SER A 241 -35.98 -22.01 -53.90
C SER A 241 -36.87 -22.18 -55.13
N ASP A 242 -36.50 -23.06 -56.05
CA ASP A 242 -37.29 -23.36 -57.24
C ASP A 242 -38.54 -24.17 -56.87
N ALA A 243 -38.38 -25.21 -56.03
CA ALA A 243 -39.52 -25.96 -55.50
C ALA A 243 -40.48 -25.07 -54.69
N GLN A 244 -39.95 -24.12 -53.90
CA GLN A 244 -40.79 -23.20 -53.12
C GLN A 244 -41.59 -22.26 -54.03
N LYS A 245 -41.04 -21.78 -55.16
CA LYS A 245 -41.79 -20.97 -56.13
C LYS A 245 -42.96 -21.74 -56.74
N ASP A 246 -42.76 -23.01 -57.06
CA ASP A 246 -43.82 -23.85 -57.61
C ASP A 246 -44.94 -24.06 -56.58
N VAL A 247 -44.57 -24.30 -55.32
CA VAL A 247 -45.52 -24.39 -54.20
C VAL A 247 -46.25 -23.06 -54.01
N ASP A 248 -45.55 -21.93 -53.97
CA ASP A 248 -46.14 -20.60 -53.79
C ASP A 248 -47.07 -20.21 -54.96
N THR A 249 -46.88 -20.79 -56.14
CA THR A 249 -47.77 -20.61 -57.30
C THR A 249 -49.03 -21.48 -57.20
N ALA A 250 -48.88 -22.73 -56.74
CA ALA A 250 -49.98 -23.69 -56.64
C ALA A 250 -50.87 -23.45 -55.40
N MET A 251 -50.28 -23.05 -54.27
CA MET A 251 -50.97 -22.88 -52.99
C MET A 251 -52.13 -21.86 -53.04
N PRO A 252 -52.01 -20.67 -53.67
CA PRO A 252 -53.11 -19.71 -53.73
C PRO A 252 -54.30 -20.21 -54.56
N ALA A 253 -54.04 -20.98 -55.63
CA ALA A 253 -55.10 -21.57 -56.44
C ALA A 253 -55.85 -22.67 -55.66
N LEU A 254 -55.11 -23.47 -54.89
CA LEU A 254 -55.65 -24.48 -54.00
C LEU A 254 -56.47 -23.86 -52.85
N GLU A 255 -55.91 -22.87 -52.16
CA GLU A 255 -56.58 -22.16 -51.06
C GLU A 255 -57.84 -21.44 -51.55
N ALA A 256 -57.82 -20.83 -52.75
CA ALA A 256 -59.00 -20.22 -53.36
C ALA A 256 -60.08 -21.27 -53.68
N ALA A 257 -59.70 -22.47 -54.13
CA ALA A 257 -60.63 -23.58 -54.36
C ALA A 257 -61.22 -24.11 -53.04
N LEU A 258 -60.40 -24.27 -51.99
CA LEU A 258 -60.87 -24.67 -50.65
C LEU A 258 -61.79 -23.61 -50.02
N ALA A 259 -61.45 -22.33 -50.14
CA ALA A 259 -62.29 -21.23 -49.66
C ALA A 259 -63.64 -21.20 -50.39
N SER A 260 -63.66 -21.49 -51.69
CA SER A 260 -64.91 -21.60 -52.48
C SER A 260 -65.74 -22.82 -52.06
N LEU A 261 -65.10 -23.93 -51.69
CA LEU A 261 -65.78 -25.11 -51.16
C LEU A 261 -66.37 -24.85 -49.76
N ASP A 262 -65.65 -24.13 -48.89
CA ASP A 262 -66.15 -23.76 -47.55
C ASP A 262 -67.25 -22.69 -47.60
N ALA A 263 -67.33 -21.91 -48.68
CA ALA A 263 -68.42 -20.96 -48.93
C ALA A 263 -69.74 -21.61 -49.41
N LEU A 264 -69.74 -22.93 -49.68
CA LEU A 264 -70.91 -23.66 -50.14
C LEU A 264 -71.87 -23.96 -48.97
N ASP A 265 -73.05 -23.35 -48.97
CA ASP A 265 -74.03 -23.57 -47.92
C ASP A 265 -74.85 -24.84 -48.18
N LYS A 266 -75.30 -25.49 -47.10
CA LYS A 266 -76.17 -26.68 -47.16
C LYS A 266 -77.44 -26.44 -48.00
N LYS A 267 -77.88 -25.18 -48.13
CA LYS A 267 -79.04 -24.76 -48.92
C LYS A 267 -78.82 -24.98 -50.41
N ASP A 268 -77.67 -24.59 -50.94
CA ASP A 268 -77.31 -24.69 -52.36
C ASP A 268 -77.25 -26.16 -52.83
N LEU A 269 -76.77 -27.05 -51.94
CA LEU A 269 -76.77 -28.51 -52.16
C LEU A 269 -78.18 -29.10 -52.20
N THR A 270 -79.11 -28.60 -51.38
CA THR A 270 -80.52 -29.00 -51.45
C THR A 270 -81.25 -28.49 -52.68
N GLU A 271 -80.87 -27.32 -53.21
CA GLU A 271 -81.41 -26.80 -54.47
C GLU A 271 -80.95 -27.66 -55.65
N MET A 272 -79.66 -28.00 -55.70
CA MET A 272 -79.12 -28.92 -56.71
C MET A 272 -79.81 -30.30 -56.69
N LYS A 273 -80.12 -30.83 -55.50
CA LYS A 273 -80.84 -32.12 -55.31
C LYS A 273 -82.27 -32.10 -55.86
N SER A 274 -82.91 -30.94 -55.90
CA SER A 274 -84.31 -30.79 -56.33
C SER A 274 -84.51 -30.85 -57.85
N PHE A 275 -83.44 -30.74 -58.64
CA PHE A 275 -83.53 -30.80 -60.10
C PHE A 275 -83.89 -32.22 -60.58
N ALA A 276 -85.06 -32.35 -61.22
CA ALA A 276 -85.47 -33.58 -61.91
C ALA A 276 -84.71 -33.79 -63.23
N LYS A 277 -84.25 -32.71 -63.88
CA LYS A 277 -83.32 -32.67 -65.03
C LYS A 277 -82.37 -31.49 -64.83
N PRO A 278 -81.11 -31.71 -64.39
CA PRO A 278 -80.17 -30.62 -64.16
C PRO A 278 -79.66 -30.00 -65.48
N PRO A 279 -79.23 -28.72 -65.46
CA PRO A 279 -78.51 -28.11 -66.57
C PRO A 279 -77.20 -28.85 -66.90
N PRO A 280 -76.75 -28.86 -68.18
CA PRO A 280 -75.60 -29.65 -68.63
C PRO A 280 -74.28 -29.30 -67.93
N LEU A 281 -74.11 -28.06 -67.45
CA LEU A 281 -72.90 -27.62 -66.76
C LEU A 281 -72.75 -28.28 -65.37
N VAL A 282 -73.87 -28.46 -64.65
CA VAL A 282 -73.90 -29.11 -63.32
C VAL A 282 -73.62 -30.60 -63.43
N VAL A 283 -74.07 -31.22 -64.52
CA VAL A 283 -73.80 -32.63 -64.83
C VAL A 283 -72.30 -32.83 -65.07
N ALA A 284 -71.68 -32.02 -65.92
CA ALA A 284 -70.24 -32.12 -66.20
C ALA A 284 -69.37 -31.91 -64.95
N THR A 285 -69.70 -30.93 -64.09
CA THR A 285 -68.94 -30.70 -62.84
C THR A 285 -69.09 -31.86 -61.85
N MET A 286 -70.30 -32.44 -61.73
CA MET A 286 -70.50 -33.59 -60.84
C MET A 286 -69.95 -34.89 -61.41
N GLU A 287 -69.90 -35.06 -62.72
CA GLU A 287 -69.20 -36.18 -63.37
C GLU A 287 -67.69 -36.13 -63.09
N VAL A 288 -67.07 -34.96 -63.15
CA VAL A 288 -65.64 -34.77 -62.82
C VAL A 288 -65.38 -35.06 -61.34
N VAL A 289 -66.22 -34.57 -60.44
CA VAL A 289 -66.13 -34.87 -58.99
C VAL A 289 -66.30 -36.37 -58.73
N ASN A 290 -67.25 -37.03 -59.38
CA ASN A 290 -67.45 -38.47 -59.24
C ASN A 290 -66.29 -39.29 -59.81
N LEU A 291 -65.68 -38.86 -60.93
CA LEU A 291 -64.47 -39.46 -61.49
C LEU A 291 -63.27 -39.33 -60.55
N LEU A 292 -63.07 -38.16 -59.92
CA LEU A 292 -62.03 -37.92 -58.91
C LEU A 292 -62.27 -38.73 -57.63
N LEU A 293 -63.54 -39.00 -57.28
CA LEU A 293 -63.95 -39.87 -56.18
C LEU A 293 -63.96 -41.37 -56.56
N GLY A 294 -63.67 -41.74 -57.82
CA GLY A 294 -63.61 -43.12 -58.29
C GLY A 294 -64.96 -43.81 -58.54
N GLU A 295 -66.06 -43.05 -58.66
CA GLU A 295 -67.41 -43.55 -58.90
C GLU A 295 -67.88 -43.43 -60.36
N LYS A 296 -68.98 -44.11 -60.70
CA LYS A 296 -69.57 -44.07 -62.06
C LYS A 296 -70.10 -42.67 -62.39
N ALA A 297 -69.82 -42.22 -63.62
CA ALA A 297 -70.24 -40.93 -64.17
C ALA A 297 -71.72 -40.93 -64.57
N ASP A 298 -72.61 -41.10 -63.59
CA ASP A 298 -74.05 -41.00 -63.75
C ASP A 298 -74.63 -39.94 -62.79
N TRP A 299 -75.65 -39.20 -63.23
CA TRP A 299 -76.33 -38.23 -62.37
C TRP A 299 -76.96 -38.89 -61.14
N ASP A 300 -77.43 -40.14 -61.27
CA ASP A 300 -78.02 -40.89 -60.17
C ASP A 300 -77.00 -41.29 -59.10
N THR A 301 -75.72 -41.52 -59.46
CA THR A 301 -74.63 -41.71 -58.49
C THR A 301 -74.22 -40.39 -57.84
N ALA A 302 -74.12 -39.29 -58.60
CA ALA A 302 -73.89 -37.94 -58.03
C ALA A 302 -74.97 -37.56 -56.99
N ARG A 303 -76.23 -37.85 -57.30
CA ARG A 303 -77.38 -37.60 -56.41
C ARG A 303 -77.35 -38.48 -55.15
N LYS A 304 -76.79 -39.69 -55.23
CA LYS A 304 -76.61 -40.60 -54.08
C LYS A 304 -75.42 -40.18 -53.20
N LEU A 305 -74.30 -39.81 -53.81
CA LEU A 305 -73.12 -39.28 -53.12
C LEU A 305 -73.42 -38.02 -52.30
N THR A 306 -74.38 -37.20 -52.75
CA THR A 306 -74.83 -36.02 -52.00
C THR A 306 -75.83 -36.38 -50.86
N ASN A 307 -76.42 -37.58 -50.87
CA ASN A 307 -77.35 -38.06 -49.84
C ASN A 307 -76.64 -38.68 -48.62
N ASP A 308 -75.47 -39.29 -48.81
CA ASP A 308 -74.66 -39.80 -47.71
C ASP A 308 -74.10 -38.60 -46.94
N ARG A 309 -74.87 -38.21 -45.93
CA ARG A 309 -74.59 -37.12 -45.00
C ARG A 309 -73.47 -37.49 -44.06
N ASP A 310 -72.34 -37.91 -44.61
CA ASP A 310 -71.13 -38.12 -43.88
C ASP A 310 -70.30 -36.82 -43.92
N PRO A 311 -69.84 -36.29 -42.76
CA PRO A 311 -68.76 -35.31 -42.70
C PRO A 311 -67.53 -35.74 -43.51
N ARG A 312 -67.43 -37.06 -43.80
CA ARG A 312 -66.43 -37.66 -44.67
C ARG A 312 -66.59 -37.29 -46.13
N ALA A 313 -67.74 -37.01 -46.73
CA ALA A 313 -67.77 -36.67 -48.17
C ALA A 313 -67.10 -35.30 -48.45
N ALA A 314 -67.45 -34.26 -47.69
CA ALA A 314 -66.78 -32.96 -47.76
C ALA A 314 -65.33 -33.01 -47.27
N SER A 315 -65.04 -33.77 -46.20
CA SER A 315 -63.67 -33.98 -45.73
C SER A 315 -62.85 -34.86 -46.69
N HIS A 316 -63.47 -35.77 -47.44
CA HIS A 316 -62.84 -36.61 -48.46
C HIS A 316 -62.56 -35.79 -49.70
N MET A 317 -63.47 -34.88 -50.10
CA MET A 317 -63.19 -33.85 -51.10
C MET A 317 -62.02 -32.94 -50.68
N ARG A 318 -61.88 -32.56 -49.40
CA ARG A 318 -60.68 -31.84 -48.91
C ARG A 318 -59.42 -32.71 -48.90
N ASN A 319 -59.52 -33.95 -48.44
CA ASN A 319 -58.38 -34.87 -48.28
C ASN A 319 -57.85 -35.40 -49.62
N LEU A 320 -58.66 -35.42 -50.68
CA LEU A 320 -58.25 -35.80 -52.04
C LEU A 320 -57.49 -34.68 -52.77
N ILE A 321 -57.62 -33.42 -52.33
CA ILE A 321 -56.92 -32.28 -52.93
C ILE A 321 -55.60 -31.98 -52.19
N CYS A 322 -55.49 -32.37 -50.91
CA CYS A 322 -54.29 -32.18 -50.07
C CYS A 322 -53.35 -33.40 -49.98
N ALA A 323 -53.61 -34.48 -50.72
CA ALA A 323 -52.74 -35.67 -50.83
C ALA A 323 -52.17 -35.77 -52.24
#